data_AF-A0A4Q2XVR7-F1
#
_entry.id   AF-A0A4Q2XVR7-F1
#
_cell.length_a   1.000
_cell.length_b   1.000
_cell.length_c   1.000
_cell.angle_alpha   90.00
_cell.angle_beta   90.00
_cell.angle_gamma   90.00
#
_symmetry.space_group_name_H-M   'P 1'
#
loop_
_entity.id
_entity.type
_entity.pdbx_description
1 polymer ?
#
loop_
_entity_poly.entity_id
_entity_poly.type
_entity_poly.pdbx_seq_one_letter_code
_entity_poly.pdbx_strand_id
1 'polypeptide(L)'
;MDPSFPLLRNFYYWTFHVTLNAAPSFLILLNPGMMTPLQFLAIVCAVACFIVAYTFLTASLWFRRGAGSGLFGRAFRQATNARAVISGLAIMAMTTKLPLLAYVMAIELLAGMAACGIVTRLGRIGWVRELRIEMLGPDPVQRARSVWIGGMESFVPTFLTTLAEGVILSALMVGIALLIYAVLRLKHRRKTANAE
;
A
#
# COMPACT_ATOMS: atom_id res chain seq x y z
N MET A 1 -4.64 9.74 27.37
CA MET A 1 -4.10 8.42 27.00
C MET A 1 -2.59 8.43 27.27
N ASP A 2 -2.12 7.44 28.01
CA ASP A 2 -0.77 7.37 28.57
C ASP A 2 0.32 7.28 27.46
N PRO A 3 1.39 8.10 27.47
CA PRO A 3 2.48 8.06 26.50
C PRO A 3 3.35 6.78 26.54
N SER A 4 3.05 5.84 27.44
CA SER A 4 3.85 4.64 27.75
C SER A 4 3.84 3.54 26.67
N PHE A 5 2.91 3.52 25.71
CA PHE A 5 2.84 2.46 24.67
C PHE A 5 2.76 2.98 23.22
N PRO A 6 3.84 3.61 22.70
CA PRO A 6 3.87 4.12 21.33
C PRO A 6 3.70 3.01 20.27
N LEU A 7 4.15 1.79 20.56
CA LEU A 7 4.01 0.64 19.66
C LEU A 7 2.56 0.21 19.49
N LEU A 8 1.83 -0.01 20.59
CA LEU A 8 0.44 -0.47 20.53
C LEU A 8 -0.47 0.56 19.86
N ARG A 9 -0.29 1.85 20.18
CA ARG A 9 -1.03 2.94 19.53
C ARG A 9 -0.76 2.99 18.03
N ASN A 10 0.51 2.88 17.62
CA ASN A 10 0.87 2.86 16.21
C ASN A 10 0.32 1.60 15.51
N PHE A 11 0.33 0.45 16.19
CA PHE A 11 -0.23 -0.79 15.68
C PHE A 11 -1.71 -0.65 15.34
N TYR A 12 -2.54 -0.12 16.26
CA TYR A 12 -3.96 0.10 15.98
C TYR A 12 -4.18 1.10 14.84
N TYR A 13 -3.43 2.21 14.84
CA TYR A 13 -3.51 3.22 13.79
C TYR A 13 -3.19 2.63 12.41
N TRP A 14 -2.08 1.91 12.28
CA TRP A 14 -1.65 1.33 11.01
C TRP A 14 -2.49 0.13 10.61
N THR A 15 -2.98 -0.67 11.56
CA THR A 15 -3.96 -1.73 11.29
C THR A 15 -5.19 -1.15 10.62
N PHE A 16 -5.81 -0.14 11.23
CA PHE A 16 -6.96 0.54 10.66
C PHE A 16 -6.64 1.15 9.29
N HIS A 17 -5.57 1.93 9.22
CA HIS A 17 -5.22 2.66 8.00
C HIS A 17 -4.92 1.73 6.83
N VAL A 18 -4.01 0.75 7.02
CA VAL A 18 -3.62 -0.18 5.94
C VAL A 18 -4.80 -1.04 5.52
N THR A 19 -5.62 -1.52 6.46
CA THR A 19 -6.83 -2.30 6.14
C THR A 19 -7.84 -1.47 5.34
N LEU A 20 -8.08 -0.21 5.74
CA LEU A 20 -8.98 0.69 5.01
C LEU A 20 -8.49 0.95 3.58
N ASN A 21 -7.18 1.13 3.40
CA ASN A 21 -6.60 1.32 2.06
C ASN A 21 -6.63 0.04 1.22
N ALA A 22 -6.55 -1.15 1.83
CA ALA A 22 -6.62 -2.43 1.12
C ALA A 22 -8.07 -2.86 0.81
N ALA A 23 -9.06 -2.31 1.52
CA ALA A 23 -10.46 -2.71 1.40
C ALA A 23 -11.04 -2.59 -0.03
N PRO A 24 -10.77 -1.53 -0.83
CA PRO A 24 -11.19 -1.50 -2.24
C PRO A 24 -10.71 -2.72 -3.03
N SER A 25 -9.45 -3.13 -2.87
CA SER A 25 -8.90 -4.31 -3.53
C SER A 25 -9.60 -5.59 -3.08
N PHE A 26 -9.90 -5.73 -1.78
CA PHE A 26 -10.71 -6.86 -1.28
C PHE A 26 -12.12 -6.87 -1.86
N LEU A 27 -12.79 -5.73 -1.97
CA LEU A 27 -14.14 -5.65 -2.54
C LEU A 27 -14.21 -6.10 -4.01
N ILE A 28 -13.18 -5.80 -4.80
CA ILE A 28 -13.07 -6.31 -6.17
C ILE A 28 -12.94 -7.85 -6.16
N LEU A 29 -12.13 -8.37 -5.24
CA LEU A 29 -11.77 -9.79 -5.17
C LEU A 29 -12.84 -10.67 -4.49
N LEU A 30 -13.79 -10.06 -3.78
CA LEU A 30 -14.93 -10.76 -3.18
C LEU A 30 -15.99 -11.20 -4.21
N ASN A 31 -15.83 -10.86 -5.49
CA ASN A 31 -16.68 -11.40 -6.54
C ASN A 31 -16.49 -12.93 -6.65
N PRO A 32 -17.57 -13.74 -6.59
CA PRO A 32 -17.47 -15.19 -6.62
C PRO A 32 -16.65 -15.69 -7.81
N GLY A 33 -15.68 -16.57 -7.54
CA GLY A 33 -14.83 -17.18 -8.56
C GLY A 33 -13.56 -16.39 -8.91
N MET A 34 -13.32 -15.21 -8.30
CA MET A 34 -12.12 -14.40 -8.58
C MET A 34 -10.92 -14.75 -7.70
N MET A 35 -11.09 -15.46 -6.59
CA MET A 35 -10.02 -15.70 -5.63
C MET A 35 -10.12 -17.05 -4.90
N THR A 36 -9.00 -17.78 -4.82
CA THR A 36 -8.84 -18.99 -4.02
C THR A 36 -8.51 -18.65 -2.56
N PRO A 37 -8.76 -19.55 -1.59
CA PRO A 37 -8.38 -19.33 -0.19
C PRO A 37 -6.88 -19.04 -0.01
N LEU A 38 -6.04 -19.64 -0.85
CA LEU A 38 -4.59 -19.46 -0.79
C LEU A 38 -4.17 -18.05 -1.23
N GLN A 39 -4.83 -17.49 -2.24
CA GLN A 39 -4.63 -16.11 -2.67
C GLN A 39 -5.10 -15.13 -1.59
N PHE A 40 -6.26 -15.38 -0.98
CA PHE A 40 -6.74 -14.55 0.12
C PHE A 40 -5.73 -14.47 1.25
N LEU A 41 -5.20 -15.63 1.68
CA LEU A 41 -4.17 -15.71 2.71
C LEU A 41 -2.92 -14.93 2.31
N ALA A 42 -2.48 -15.03 1.06
CA ALA A 42 -1.32 -14.28 0.55
C ALA A 42 -1.50 -12.76 0.65
N ILE A 43 -2.67 -12.25 0.29
CA ILE A 43 -2.99 -10.82 0.41
C ILE A 43 -2.98 -10.40 1.88
N VAL A 44 -3.63 -11.17 2.76
CA VAL A 44 -3.66 -10.89 4.20
C VAL A 44 -2.26 -10.87 4.80
N CYS A 45 -1.39 -11.81 4.43
CA CYS A 45 0.01 -11.83 4.87
C CYS A 45 0.77 -10.58 4.41
N ALA A 46 0.60 -10.15 3.16
CA ALA A 46 1.24 -8.95 2.65
C ALA A 46 0.75 -7.68 3.38
N VAL A 47 -0.55 -7.56 3.61
CA VAL A 47 -1.16 -6.47 4.41
C VAL A 47 -0.59 -6.45 5.83
N ALA A 48 -0.46 -7.62 6.47
CA ALA A 48 0.14 -7.74 7.79
C ALA A 48 1.60 -7.27 7.82
N CYS A 49 2.40 -7.58 6.78
CA CYS A 49 3.78 -7.08 6.66
C CYS A 49 3.83 -5.55 6.69
N PHE A 50 2.94 -4.85 5.99
CA PHE A 50 2.88 -3.38 6.01
C PHE A 50 2.44 -2.81 7.36
N ILE A 51 1.44 -3.43 8.00
CA ILE A 51 1.00 -3.03 9.35
C ILE A 51 2.18 -3.09 10.32
N VAL A 52 2.91 -4.20 10.32
CA VAL A 52 4.09 -4.41 11.17
C VAL A 52 5.18 -3.40 10.81
N ALA A 53 5.55 -3.30 9.53
CA ALA A 53 6.61 -2.42 9.07
C ALA A 53 6.33 -0.95 9.45
N TYR A 54 5.14 -0.43 9.17
CA TYR A 54 4.80 0.94 9.52
C TYR A 54 4.74 1.16 11.03
N THR A 55 4.24 0.19 11.78
CA THR A 55 4.21 0.25 13.25
C THR A 55 5.62 0.46 13.81
N PHE A 56 6.58 -0.36 13.38
CA PHE A 56 7.97 -0.25 13.80
C PHE A 56 8.62 1.06 13.30
N LEU A 57 8.42 1.40 12.03
CA LEU A 57 8.98 2.62 11.43
C LEU A 57 8.51 3.88 12.17
N THR A 58 7.22 4.01 12.47
CA THR A 58 6.71 5.19 13.17
C THR A 58 6.89 5.16 14.67
N ALA A 59 7.13 3.99 15.26
CA ALA A 59 7.53 3.87 16.66
C ALA A 59 9.01 4.21 16.87
N SER A 60 9.82 4.11 15.82
CA SER A 60 11.26 4.40 15.89
C SER A 60 11.54 5.82 16.39
N LEU A 61 12.62 5.96 17.17
CA LEU A 61 13.06 7.25 17.71
C LEU A 61 13.38 8.26 16.60
N TRP A 62 13.90 7.79 15.46
CA TRP A 62 14.24 8.62 14.31
C TRP A 62 12.99 9.30 13.73
N PHE A 63 11.92 8.51 13.51
CA PHE A 63 10.65 9.05 13.04
C PHE A 63 10.01 9.99 14.06
N ARG A 64 10.05 9.64 15.35
CA ARG A 64 9.50 10.50 16.41
C ARG A 64 10.23 11.85 16.51
N ARG A 65 11.56 11.88 16.35
CA ARG A 65 12.36 13.11 16.39
C ARG A 65 12.14 13.99 15.16
N GLY A 66 12.05 13.40 13.97
CA GLY A 66 11.87 14.16 12.72
C GLY A 66 10.40 14.55 12.39
N ALA A 67 9.46 13.65 12.67
CA ALA A 67 8.05 13.77 12.28
C ALA A 67 7.09 13.96 13.47
N GLY A 68 7.55 13.96 14.71
CA GLY A 68 6.68 14.00 15.89
C GLY A 68 5.92 15.32 16.11
N SER A 69 6.53 16.46 15.79
CA SER A 69 5.94 17.80 16.06
C SER A 69 6.18 18.86 14.98
N GLY A 70 7.05 18.59 14.00
CA GLY A 70 7.41 19.55 12.95
C GLY A 70 6.40 19.68 11.81
N LEU A 71 6.68 20.60 10.88
CA LEU A 71 5.93 20.78 9.61
C LEU A 71 5.80 19.45 8.83
N PHE A 72 6.85 18.63 8.83
CA PHE A 72 6.86 17.33 8.16
C PHE A 72 5.86 16.34 8.80
N GLY A 73 5.76 16.32 10.12
CA GLY A 73 4.76 15.52 10.84
C GLY A 73 3.31 15.91 10.53
N ARG A 74 3.05 17.21 10.37
CA ARG A 74 1.75 17.70 9.90
C ARG A 74 1.48 17.26 8.46
N ALA A 75 2.46 17.39 7.58
CA ALA A 75 2.33 16.99 6.20
C ALA A 75 2.07 15.48 6.03
N PHE A 76 2.81 14.65 6.79
CA PHE A 76 2.63 13.20 6.79
C PHE A 76 1.24 12.80 7.28
N ARG A 77 0.75 13.40 8.37
CA ARG A 77 -0.63 13.18 8.85
C ARG A 77 -1.70 13.62 7.86
N GLN A 78 -1.46 14.72 7.15
CA GLN A 78 -2.39 15.17 6.10
C GLN A 78 -2.39 14.20 4.91
N ALA A 79 -1.22 13.67 4.53
CA ALA A 79 -1.10 12.67 3.47
C ALA A 79 -1.81 11.35 3.84
N THR A 80 -1.61 10.83 5.05
CA THR A 80 -2.30 9.62 5.51
C THR A 80 -3.81 9.86 5.62
N ASN A 81 -4.25 11.01 6.12
CA ASN A 81 -5.68 11.33 6.17
C ASN A 81 -6.30 11.46 4.78
N ALA A 82 -5.63 12.13 3.84
CA ALA A 82 -6.11 12.24 2.47
C ALA A 82 -6.30 10.87 1.83
N ARG A 83 -5.33 9.96 2.02
CA ARG A 83 -5.44 8.57 1.58
C ARG A 83 -6.63 7.84 2.20
N ALA A 84 -6.80 7.94 3.51
CA ALA A 84 -7.92 7.31 4.21
C ALA A 84 -9.28 7.79 3.68
N VAL A 85 -9.40 9.09 3.39
CA VAL A 85 -10.62 9.68 2.79
C VAL A 85 -10.83 9.14 1.38
N ILE A 86 -9.79 9.11 0.54
CA ILE A 86 -9.88 8.59 -0.83
C ILE A 86 -10.33 7.12 -0.82
N SER A 87 -9.71 6.26 -0.01
CA SER A 87 -10.09 4.86 0.08
C SER A 87 -11.51 4.68 0.64
N GLY A 88 -11.92 5.50 1.62
CA GLY A 88 -13.31 5.52 2.11
C GLY A 88 -14.33 5.90 1.04
N LEU A 89 -14.02 6.92 0.23
CA LEU A 89 -14.85 7.32 -0.92
C LEU A 89 -14.88 6.23 -2.00
N ALA A 90 -13.76 5.56 -2.25
CA ALA A 90 -13.69 4.45 -3.21
C ALA A 90 -14.59 3.28 -2.76
N ILE A 91 -14.54 2.90 -1.48
CA ILE A 91 -15.43 1.87 -0.91
C ILE A 91 -16.90 2.26 -1.11
N MET A 92 -17.26 3.50 -0.77
CA MET A 92 -18.64 4.00 -0.93
C MET A 92 -19.07 4.01 -2.41
N ALA A 93 -18.19 4.42 -3.33
CA ALA A 93 -18.49 4.42 -4.76
C ALA A 93 -18.71 3.00 -5.32
N MET A 94 -17.92 2.03 -4.85
CA MET A 94 -18.04 0.63 -5.24
C MET A 94 -19.33 -0.01 -4.72
N THR A 95 -19.74 0.30 -3.48
CA THR A 95 -21.00 -0.24 -2.93
C THR A 95 -22.25 0.42 -3.52
N THR A 96 -22.16 1.67 -3.95
CA THR A 96 -23.28 2.43 -4.56
C THR A 96 -23.41 2.27 -6.07
N LYS A 97 -22.60 1.41 -6.71
CA LYS A 97 -22.57 1.18 -8.17
C LYS A 97 -22.37 2.45 -8.99
N LEU A 98 -21.47 3.34 -8.54
CA LEU A 98 -21.03 4.51 -9.32
C LEU A 98 -19.68 4.19 -10.01
N PRO A 99 -19.69 3.48 -11.16
CA PRO A 99 -18.49 2.88 -11.72
C PRO A 99 -17.43 3.92 -12.10
N LEU A 100 -17.84 5.08 -12.60
CA LEU A 100 -16.90 6.13 -13.02
C LEU A 100 -16.16 6.74 -11.82
N LEU A 101 -16.85 6.96 -10.70
CA LEU A 101 -16.24 7.44 -9.46
C LEU A 101 -15.32 6.38 -8.85
N ALA A 102 -15.71 5.11 -8.90
CA ALA A 102 -14.89 4.00 -8.43
C ALA A 102 -13.57 3.89 -9.24
N TYR A 103 -13.61 4.01 -10.57
CA TYR A 103 -12.41 3.96 -11.41
C TYR A 103 -11.47 5.15 -11.18
N VAL A 104 -12.01 6.37 -11.04
CA VAL A 104 -11.20 7.58 -10.85
C VAL A 104 -10.60 7.64 -9.43
N MET A 105 -11.29 7.09 -8.44
CA MET A 105 -10.81 7.06 -7.04
C MET A 105 -9.93 5.85 -6.73
N ALA A 106 -9.85 4.85 -7.61
CA ALA A 106 -9.05 3.64 -7.38
C ALA A 106 -7.58 3.85 -7.78
N ILE A 107 -6.89 4.75 -7.09
CA ILE A 107 -5.42 4.82 -7.11
C ILE A 107 -4.83 3.45 -6.75
N GLU A 108 -5.52 2.70 -5.89
CA GLU A 108 -5.26 1.32 -5.53
C GLU A 108 -5.29 0.39 -6.76
N LEU A 109 -6.30 0.52 -7.63
CA LEU A 109 -6.38 -0.28 -8.85
C LEU A 109 -5.21 0.03 -9.80
N LEU A 110 -4.89 1.31 -10.00
CA LEU A 110 -3.74 1.70 -10.82
C LEU A 110 -2.42 1.19 -10.25
N ALA A 111 -2.25 1.24 -8.93
CA ALA A 111 -1.08 0.69 -8.25
C ALA A 111 -1.02 -0.83 -8.38
N GLY A 112 -2.16 -1.53 -8.26
CA GLY A 112 -2.28 -2.96 -8.50
C GLY A 112 -1.91 -3.34 -9.94
N MET A 113 -2.41 -2.61 -10.93
CA MET A 113 -2.03 -2.82 -12.35
C MET A 113 -0.54 -2.58 -12.59
N ALA A 114 0.02 -1.53 -12.00
CA ALA A 114 1.45 -1.24 -12.10
C ALA A 114 2.30 -2.32 -11.41
N ALA A 115 1.91 -2.76 -10.21
CA ALA A 115 2.55 -3.85 -9.48
C ALA A 115 2.52 -5.15 -10.29
N CYS A 116 1.37 -5.45 -10.90
CA CYS A 116 1.22 -6.59 -11.79
C CYS A 116 2.21 -6.53 -12.96
N GLY A 117 2.33 -5.36 -13.60
CA GLY A 117 3.28 -5.12 -14.68
C GLY A 117 4.74 -5.32 -14.24
N ILE A 118 5.12 -4.79 -13.08
CA ILE A 118 6.47 -4.90 -12.51
C ILE A 118 6.81 -6.36 -12.21
N VAL A 119 5.96 -7.04 -11.45
CA VAL A 119 6.19 -8.44 -11.05
C VAL A 119 6.23 -9.36 -12.26
N THR A 120 5.36 -9.13 -13.26
CA THR A 120 5.40 -9.85 -14.53
C THR A 120 6.72 -9.67 -15.26
N ARG A 121 7.27 -8.44 -15.30
CA ARG A 121 8.56 -8.19 -15.94
C ARG A 121 9.73 -8.79 -15.15
N LEU A 122 9.73 -8.67 -13.82
CA LEU A 122 10.75 -9.28 -12.96
C LEU A 122 10.77 -10.80 -13.13
N GLY A 123 9.59 -11.42 -13.23
CA GLY A 123 9.45 -12.85 -13.46
C GLY A 123 10.01 -13.39 -14.77
N ARG A 124 10.32 -12.51 -15.74
CA ARG A 124 10.97 -12.87 -17.01
C ARG A 124 12.49 -12.82 -16.94
N ILE A 125 13.06 -12.27 -15.87
CA ILE A 125 14.51 -12.22 -15.67
C ILE A 125 15.01 -13.63 -15.34
N GLY A 126 16.06 -14.08 -16.03
CA GLY A 126 16.55 -15.47 -15.96
C GLY A 126 16.79 -15.98 -14.54
N TRP A 127 17.57 -15.27 -13.74
CA TRP A 127 17.86 -15.69 -12.36
C TRP A 127 16.63 -15.66 -11.44
N VAL A 128 15.68 -14.74 -11.65
CA VAL A 128 14.41 -14.69 -10.90
C VAL A 128 13.54 -15.89 -11.27
N ARG A 129 13.53 -16.28 -12.54
CA ARG A 129 12.83 -17.46 -13.04
C ARG A 129 13.40 -18.74 -12.45
N GLU A 130 14.73 -18.88 -12.39
CA GLU A 130 15.39 -20.05 -11.79
C GLU A 130 15.12 -20.13 -10.29
N LEU A 131 15.31 -19.03 -9.54
CA LEU A 131 15.00 -18.97 -8.11
C LEU A 131 13.54 -19.36 -7.83
N ARG A 132 12.62 -18.94 -8.68
CA ARG A 132 11.20 -19.31 -8.58
C ARG A 132 10.98 -20.82 -8.75
N ILE A 133 11.63 -21.43 -9.75
CA ILE A 133 11.52 -22.88 -10.01
C ILE A 133 12.10 -23.68 -8.83
N GLU A 134 13.18 -23.18 -8.23
CA GLU A 134 13.79 -23.78 -7.04
C GLU A 134 12.88 -23.68 -5.81
N MET A 135 12.26 -22.53 -5.57
CA MET A 135 11.40 -22.31 -4.39
C MET A 135 10.02 -22.98 -4.49
N LEU A 136 9.42 -23.05 -5.68
CA LEU A 136 8.03 -23.49 -5.88
C LEU A 136 7.92 -24.89 -6.51
N GLY A 137 9.06 -25.50 -6.82
CA GLY A 137 9.13 -26.80 -7.45
C GLY A 137 8.93 -26.77 -8.96
N PRO A 138 9.30 -27.85 -9.66
CA PRO A 138 9.29 -27.93 -11.11
C PRO A 138 7.89 -28.24 -11.65
N ASP A 139 6.90 -27.39 -11.39
CA ASP A 139 5.59 -27.54 -12.03
C ASP A 139 5.70 -27.15 -13.53
N PRO A 140 5.34 -28.05 -14.48
CA PRO A 140 5.35 -27.74 -15.92
C PRO A 140 4.49 -26.51 -16.28
N VAL A 141 3.42 -26.20 -15.52
CA VAL A 141 2.61 -25.00 -15.73
C VAL A 141 3.41 -23.73 -15.38
N GLN A 142 4.23 -23.79 -14.33
CA GLN A 142 5.11 -22.69 -13.92
C GLN A 142 6.26 -22.48 -14.91
N ARG A 143 6.75 -23.55 -15.56
CA ARG A 143 7.77 -23.44 -16.62
C ARG A 143 7.24 -22.87 -17.93
N ALA A 144 6.00 -23.18 -18.29
CA ALA A 144 5.37 -22.83 -19.56
C ALA A 144 4.77 -21.41 -19.59
N ARG A 145 4.23 -20.91 -18.47
CA ARG A 145 3.66 -19.56 -18.42
C ARG A 145 4.76 -18.53 -18.09
N SER A 146 5.12 -17.73 -19.09
CA SER A 146 6.04 -16.58 -19.00
C SER A 146 5.49 -15.40 -18.19
N VAL A 147 4.36 -15.61 -17.50
CA VAL A 147 3.58 -14.56 -16.85
C VAL A 147 3.34 -14.99 -15.42
N TRP A 148 3.87 -14.22 -14.48
CA TRP A 148 3.55 -14.34 -13.06
C TRP A 148 2.05 -14.13 -12.77
N ILE A 149 1.30 -13.52 -13.70
CA ILE A 149 -0.03 -12.98 -13.44
C ILE A 149 -0.96 -13.28 -14.62
N GLY A 150 -1.97 -14.11 -14.35
CA GLY A 150 -2.92 -14.60 -15.36
C GLY A 150 -3.44 -16.02 -15.07
N GLY A 151 -2.94 -16.68 -14.04
CA GLY A 151 -3.46 -17.94 -13.53
C GLY A 151 -3.04 -18.19 -12.07
N MET A 152 -3.14 -17.14 -11.24
CA MET A 152 -2.54 -17.10 -9.90
C MET A 152 -3.28 -17.98 -8.89
N GLU A 153 -3.32 -19.31 -9.04
CA GLU A 153 -3.82 -20.16 -7.96
C GLU A 153 -2.81 -20.31 -6.79
N SER A 154 -1.67 -19.62 -6.85
CA SER A 154 -0.54 -19.78 -5.93
C SER A 154 -0.30 -18.59 -4.99
N PHE A 155 0.21 -18.91 -3.79
CA PHE A 155 0.47 -17.98 -2.69
C PHE A 155 1.53 -16.93 -3.05
N VAL A 156 2.72 -17.37 -3.46
CA VAL A 156 3.91 -16.51 -3.58
C VAL A 156 3.75 -15.39 -4.62
N PRO A 157 3.23 -15.64 -5.84
CA PRO A 157 2.99 -14.58 -6.82
C PRO A 157 2.00 -13.54 -6.35
N THR A 158 0.92 -13.98 -5.69
CA THR A 158 -0.08 -13.11 -5.09
C THR A 158 0.54 -12.24 -4.01
N PHE A 159 1.26 -12.85 -3.07
CA PHE A 159 1.93 -12.17 -1.96
C PHE A 159 2.91 -11.09 -2.46
N LEU A 160 3.76 -11.42 -3.43
CA LEU A 160 4.76 -10.47 -3.96
C LEU A 160 4.13 -9.35 -4.80
N THR A 161 3.04 -9.64 -5.52
CA THR A 161 2.29 -8.61 -6.24
C THR A 161 1.65 -7.63 -5.27
N THR A 162 1.02 -8.13 -4.20
CA THR A 162 0.45 -7.27 -3.14
C THR A 162 1.55 -6.49 -2.39
N LEU A 163 2.73 -7.08 -2.17
CA LEU A 163 3.87 -6.34 -1.61
C LEU A 163 4.33 -5.22 -2.55
N ALA A 164 4.48 -5.49 -3.85
CA ALA A 164 4.88 -4.48 -4.82
C ALA A 164 3.83 -3.34 -4.90
N GLU A 165 2.54 -3.67 -4.89
CA GLU A 165 1.45 -2.70 -4.81
C GLU A 165 1.58 -1.82 -3.56
N GLY A 166 1.73 -2.43 -2.39
CA GLY A 166 1.88 -1.69 -1.14
C GLY A 166 3.13 -0.79 -1.11
N VAL A 167 4.24 -1.19 -1.75
CA VAL A 167 5.43 -0.34 -1.90
C VAL A 167 5.13 0.87 -2.79
N ILE A 168 4.43 0.69 -3.91
CA ILE A 168 4.03 1.79 -4.80
C ILE A 168 3.12 2.77 -4.03
N LEU A 169 2.13 2.25 -3.29
CA LEU A 169 1.24 3.07 -2.47
C LEU A 169 1.98 3.80 -1.34
N SER A 170 2.98 3.16 -0.73
CA SER A 170 3.87 3.78 0.26
C SER A 170 4.63 4.96 -0.35
N ALA A 171 5.24 4.75 -1.51
CA ALA A 171 6.00 5.77 -2.22
C ALA A 171 5.11 6.96 -2.60
N LEU A 172 3.89 6.68 -3.08
CA LEU A 172 2.89 7.71 -3.40
C LEU A 172 2.48 8.50 -2.16
N MET A 173 2.27 7.85 -1.01
CA MET A 173 1.98 8.52 0.26
C MET A 173 3.13 9.45 0.68
N VAL A 174 4.39 8.99 0.59
CA VAL A 174 5.56 9.82 0.88
C VAL A 174 5.63 11.01 -0.09
N GLY A 175 5.38 10.80 -1.39
CA GLY A 175 5.30 11.87 -2.38
C GLY A 175 4.27 12.94 -2.03
N ILE A 176 3.05 12.54 -1.67
CA ILE A 176 1.99 13.45 -1.21
C ILE A 176 2.44 14.21 0.05
N ALA A 177 3.05 13.52 1.01
CA ALA A 177 3.56 14.15 2.23
C ALA A 177 4.64 15.20 1.93
N LEU A 178 5.55 14.93 0.99
CA LEU A 178 6.58 15.88 0.56
C LEU A 178 5.99 17.10 -0.14
N LEU A 179 4.98 16.92 -0.99
CA LEU A 179 4.27 18.02 -1.64
C LEU A 179 3.57 18.92 -0.62
N ILE A 180 2.83 18.31 0.31
CA ILE A 180 2.16 19.05 1.39
C ILE A 180 3.20 19.79 2.25
N TYR A 181 4.32 19.14 2.57
CA TYR A 181 5.40 19.76 3.32
C TYR A 181 5.97 20.98 2.58
N ALA A 182 6.21 20.90 1.27
CA ALA A 182 6.68 22.01 0.46
C ALA A 182 5.70 23.20 0.51
N VAL A 183 4.39 22.94 0.35
CA VAL A 183 3.34 23.97 0.45
C VAL A 183 3.33 24.60 1.84
N LEU A 184 3.37 23.80 2.90
CA LEU A 184 3.37 24.30 4.29
C LEU A 184 4.63 25.13 4.58
N ARG A 185 5.79 24.71 4.07
CA ARG A 185 7.06 25.44 4.20
C ARG A 185 7.01 26.79 3.49
N LEU A 186 6.47 26.84 2.27
CA LEU A 186 6.28 28.08 1.52
C LEU A 186 5.34 29.04 2.25
N LYS A 187 4.21 28.54 2.76
CA LYS A 187 3.28 29.34 3.56
C LYS A 187 3.93 29.88 4.84
N HIS A 188 4.76 29.08 5.49
CA HIS A 188 5.46 29.50 6.70
C HIS A 188 6.46 30.63 6.41
N ARG A 189 7.26 30.51 5.33
CA ARG A 189 8.20 31.56 4.90
C ARG A 189 7.52 32.87 4.54
N ARG A 190 6.37 32.83 3.87
CA ARG A 190 5.61 34.05 3.54
C ARG A 190 5.08 34.76 4.79
N LYS A 191 4.65 33.99 5.80
CA LYS A 191 4.18 34.57 7.06
C LYS A 191 5.30 35.25 7.84
N THR A 192 6.51 34.69 7.84
CA THR A 192 7.66 35.32 8.51
C THR A 192 8.12 36.56 7.77
N ALA A 193 8.16 36.53 6.43
CA ALA A 193 8.56 37.69 5.62
C ALA A 193 7.59 38.88 5.70
N ASN A 194 6.30 38.64 5.96
CA ASN A 194 5.30 39.72 6.12
C ASN A 194 5.21 40.25 7.57
N ALA A 195 5.97 39.67 8.51
CA ALA A 195 6.00 40.07 9.91
C ALA A 195 7.24 40.92 10.25
N GLU A 196 8.14 41.08 9.27
CA GLU A 196 9.29 42.00 9.26
C GLU A 196 8.93 43.26 8.46
#